data_AF-A0A453SAI1-F1
#
_entry.id   AF-A0A453SAI1-F1
#
_cell.length_a   1.000
_cell.length_b   1.000
_cell.length_c   1.000
_cell.angle_alpha   90.00
_cell.angle_beta   90.00
_cell.angle_gamma   90.00
#
_symmetry.space_group_name_H-M   'P 1'
#
loop_
_entity.id
_entity.type
_entity.pdbx_description
1 polymer ?
#
loop_
_entity_poly.entity_id
_entity_poly.type
_entity_poly.pdbx_seq_one_letter_code
_entity_poly.pdbx_strand_id
1 'polypeptide(L)'
;DLELSDLLTGVAFASGGSGYDPLTSIPATATSSTGQLDLFLEYKEKLITLVGEEEATRVISEGIYFTAMGANDIANNYFSIPLRRHQYDLPSYVNFLISSAVNFTMVSRR
;
A
#
# COMPACT_ATOMS: atom_id res chain seq x y z
N ASP A 1 -18.27 -10.69 1.57
CA ASP A 1 -17.69 -10.01 0.40
C ASP A 1 -18.32 -8.64 0.22
N LEU A 2 -17.58 -7.70 -0.38
CA LEU A 2 -18.10 -6.38 -0.75
C LEU A 2 -19.19 -6.48 -1.80
N GLU A 3 -20.22 -5.66 -1.68
CA GLU A 3 -21.28 -5.54 -2.68
C GLU A 3 -20.84 -4.65 -3.84
N LEU A 4 -21.54 -4.73 -4.97
CA LEU A 4 -21.19 -3.92 -6.15
C LEU A 4 -21.21 -2.42 -5.86
N SER A 5 -22.14 -1.93 -5.03
CA SER A 5 -22.20 -0.53 -4.61
C SER A 5 -20.96 -0.09 -3.84
N ASP A 6 -20.37 -0.97 -3.03
CA ASP A 6 -19.13 -0.67 -2.30
C ASP A 6 -17.97 -0.56 -3.30
N LEU A 7 -17.90 -1.49 -4.26
CA LEU A 7 -16.87 -1.52 -5.29
C LEU A 7 -16.91 -0.29 -6.21
N LEU A 8 -18.07 0.34 -6.38
CA LEU A 8 -18.24 1.53 -7.22
C LEU A 8 -17.98 2.86 -6.49
N THR A 9 -17.84 2.85 -5.16
CA THR A 9 -17.73 4.07 -4.36
C THR A 9 -16.39 4.19 -3.64
N GLY A 10 -15.99 3.17 -2.89
CA GLY A 10 -14.77 3.26 -2.08
C GLY A 10 -14.35 1.93 -1.49
N VAL A 11 -13.09 1.58 -1.72
CA VAL A 11 -12.47 0.34 -1.20
C VAL A 11 -11.17 0.69 -0.50
N ALA A 12 -10.93 0.09 0.66
CA ALA A 12 -9.70 0.27 1.43
C ALA A 12 -8.87 -1.02 1.39
N PHE A 13 -7.61 -0.88 0.99
CA PHE A 13 -6.62 -1.96 1.00
C PHE A 13 -5.60 -1.82 2.15
N ALA A 14 -5.68 -0.73 2.91
CA ALA A 14 -4.73 -0.40 3.95
C ALA A 14 -4.68 -1.48 5.05
N SER A 15 -3.47 -1.87 5.45
CA SER A 15 -3.25 -2.84 6.52
C SER A 15 -2.45 -2.22 7.68
N GLY A 16 -3.04 -2.28 8.88
CA GLY A 16 -2.38 -1.83 10.11
C GLY A 16 -1.13 -2.64 10.38
N GLY A 17 -0.04 -1.96 10.76
CA GLY A 17 1.27 -2.60 10.94
C GLY A 17 2.12 -2.69 9.65
N SER A 18 1.60 -2.24 8.51
CA SER A 18 2.38 -2.16 7.26
C SER A 18 3.19 -0.88 7.14
N GLY A 19 4.17 -0.88 6.23
CA GLY A 19 5.11 0.20 5.98
C GLY A 19 5.78 0.11 4.61
N TYR A 20 6.59 1.11 4.26
CA TYR A 20 7.34 1.13 3.01
C TYR A 20 8.55 0.20 3.05
N ASP A 21 9.10 -0.08 4.22
CA ASP A 21 10.11 -1.12 4.38
C ASP A 21 9.46 -2.51 4.30
N PRO A 22 9.93 -3.40 3.42
CA PRO A 22 9.39 -4.76 3.30
C PRO A 22 9.35 -5.54 4.62
N LEU A 23 10.24 -5.22 5.57
CA LEU A 23 10.31 -5.91 6.86
C LEU A 23 9.23 -5.47 7.85
N THR A 24 8.65 -4.27 7.69
CA THR A 24 7.76 -3.67 8.70
C THR A 24 6.50 -4.48 8.92
N SER A 25 5.95 -5.08 7.87
CA SER A 25 4.70 -5.85 7.95
C SER A 25 4.85 -7.21 8.67
N ILE A 26 6.06 -7.76 8.74
CA ILE A 26 6.31 -9.13 9.17
C ILE A 26 5.92 -9.36 10.64
N PRO A 27 6.36 -8.54 11.62
CA PRO A 27 6.05 -8.79 13.04
C PRO A 27 4.56 -8.74 13.36
N ALA A 28 3.80 -7.93 12.63
CA ALA A 28 2.35 -7.79 12.80
C ALA A 28 1.54 -8.78 11.95
N THR A 29 2.19 -9.61 11.12
CA THR A 29 1.53 -10.45 10.09
C THR A 29 0.58 -9.61 9.22
N ALA A 30 0.98 -8.37 8.94
CA ALA A 30 0.20 -7.41 8.17
C ALA A 30 0.38 -7.66 6.67
N THR A 31 -0.56 -7.17 5.87
CA THR A 31 -0.38 -7.15 4.41
C THR A 31 0.69 -6.13 4.05
N SER A 32 1.75 -6.57 3.38
CA SER A 32 2.84 -5.70 2.91
C SER A 32 2.34 -4.62 1.97
N SER A 33 3.10 -3.54 1.78
CA SER A 33 2.78 -2.49 0.81
C SER A 33 2.49 -3.07 -0.59
N THR A 34 3.35 -3.97 -1.07
CA THR A 34 3.15 -4.66 -2.36
C THR A 34 1.89 -5.50 -2.37
N GLY A 35 1.59 -6.24 -1.30
CA GLY A 35 0.35 -7.02 -1.20
C GLY A 35 -0.91 -6.15 -1.22
N GLN A 36 -0.86 -4.93 -0.67
CA GLN A 36 -1.98 -3.98 -0.78
C GLN A 36 -2.17 -3.48 -2.22
N LEU A 37 -1.07 -3.34 -2.98
CA LEU A 37 -1.14 -3.02 -4.41
C LEU A 37 -1.69 -4.20 -5.22
N ASP A 38 -1.32 -5.43 -4.88
CA ASP A 38 -1.85 -6.64 -5.52
C ASP A 38 -3.38 -6.73 -5.32
N LEU A 39 -3.87 -6.47 -4.11
CA LEU A 39 -5.31 -6.39 -3.84
C LEU A 39 -6.02 -5.30 -4.67
N PHE A 40 -5.36 -4.16 -4.89
CA PHE A 40 -5.90 -3.11 -5.76
C PHE A 40 -5.97 -3.57 -7.23
N LEU A 41 -4.96 -4.30 -7.73
CA LEU A 41 -4.98 -4.85 -9.08
C LEU A 41 -6.08 -5.91 -9.22
N GLU A 42 -6.25 -6.80 -8.24
CA GLU A 42 -7.36 -7.76 -8.21
C GLU A 42 -8.72 -7.05 -8.19
N TYR A 43 -8.85 -5.96 -7.45
CA TYR A 43 -10.05 -5.13 -7.46
C TYR A 43 -10.36 -4.58 -8.85
N LYS A 44 -9.36 -4.09 -9.61
CA LYS A 44 -9.56 -3.61 -10.98
C LYS A 44 -10.13 -4.70 -11.88
N GLU A 45 -9.54 -5.90 -11.85
CA GLU A 45 -10.02 -7.05 -12.65
C GLU A 45 -11.43 -7.48 -12.26
N LYS A 46 -11.71 -7.49 -10.95
CA LYS A 46 -13.05 -7.79 -10.44
C LYS A 46 -14.07 -6.75 -10.91
N LEU A 47 -13.70 -5.46 -10.90
CA LEU A 47 -14.58 -4.39 -11.35
C LEU A 47 -14.90 -4.53 -12.84
N ILE A 48 -13.91 -4.79 -13.70
CA ILE A 48 -14.10 -5.06 -15.14
C ILE A 48 -15.08 -6.21 -15.34
N THR A 49 -14.91 -7.30 -14.58
CA THR A 49 -15.79 -8.48 -14.68
C THR A 49 -17.25 -8.17 -14.33
N LEU A 50 -17.48 -7.23 -13.39
CA LEU A 50 -18.82 -6.94 -12.87
C LEU A 50 -19.56 -5.85 -13.67
N VAL A 51 -18.87 -4.85 -14.18
CA VAL A 51 -19.50 -3.68 -14.84
C VAL A 51 -19.03 -3.43 -16.28
N GLY A 52 -18.09 -4.22 -16.78
CA GLY A 52 -17.48 -4.04 -18.10
C GLY A 52 -16.32 -3.05 -18.09
N GLU A 53 -15.54 -3.07 -19.17
CA GLU A 53 -14.28 -2.32 -19.30
C GLU A 53 -14.49 -0.79 -19.30
N GLU A 54 -15.53 -0.30 -19.99
CA GLU A 54 -15.82 1.14 -20.10
C GLU A 54 -16.14 1.74 -18.73
N GLU A 55 -17.09 1.15 -17.99
CA GLU A 55 -17.50 1.68 -16.70
C GLU A 55 -16.42 1.48 -15.63
N ALA A 56 -15.70 0.36 -15.64
CA ALA A 56 -14.55 0.15 -14.76
C ALA A 56 -13.45 1.19 -15.01
N THR A 57 -13.17 1.51 -16.27
CA THR A 57 -12.20 2.56 -16.64
C THR A 57 -12.64 3.93 -16.15
N ARG A 58 -13.93 4.27 -16.28
CA ARG A 58 -14.48 5.53 -15.74
C ARG A 58 -14.28 5.63 -14.23
N VAL A 59 -14.68 4.60 -13.48
CA VAL A 59 -14.54 4.57 -12.01
C VAL A 59 -13.08 4.72 -11.58
N ILE A 60 -12.16 3.99 -12.23
CA ILE A 60 -10.73 4.04 -11.89
C ILE A 60 -10.10 5.39 -12.29
N SER A 61 -10.45 5.95 -13.44
CA SER A 61 -9.83 7.21 -13.91
C SER A 61 -10.33 8.46 -13.19
N GLU A 62 -11.57 8.46 -12.69
CA GLU A 62 -12.17 9.57 -11.95
C GLU A 62 -11.96 9.45 -10.43
N GLY A 63 -11.47 8.31 -9.95
CA GLY A 63 -11.23 8.04 -8.53
C GLY A 63 -10.10 8.86 -7.91
N ILE A 64 -10.20 9.08 -6.59
CA ILE A 64 -9.14 9.69 -5.78
C ILE A 64 -8.38 8.60 -5.03
N TYR A 65 -7.07 8.61 -5.17
CA TYR A 65 -6.16 7.66 -4.53
C TYR A 65 -5.29 8.37 -3.50
N PHE A 66 -5.16 7.78 -2.31
CA PHE A 66 -4.21 8.24 -1.31
C PHE A 66 -3.56 7.06 -0.61
N THR A 67 -2.33 7.25 -0.18
CA THR A 67 -1.56 6.26 0.59
C THR A 67 -1.01 6.93 1.83
N ALA A 68 -1.04 6.22 2.96
CA ALA A 68 -0.56 6.72 4.24
C ALA A 68 0.22 5.61 4.94
N MET A 69 1.55 5.63 4.77
CA MET A 69 2.48 4.63 5.29
C MET A 69 3.77 5.34 5.75
N GLY A 70 4.66 4.66 6.48
CA GLY A 70 5.90 5.27 7.01
C GLY A 70 5.96 5.33 8.54
N ALA A 71 4.81 5.53 9.20
CA ALA A 71 4.78 5.68 10.66
C ALA A 71 5.26 4.39 11.38
N ASN A 72 4.81 3.22 10.92
CA ASN A 72 5.23 1.93 11.47
C ASN A 72 6.71 1.62 11.18
N ASP A 73 7.24 2.08 10.05
CA ASP A 73 8.66 1.91 9.72
C ASP A 73 9.54 2.60 10.77
N ILE A 74 9.19 3.82 11.17
CA ILE A 74 9.92 4.56 12.20
C ILE A 74 9.62 4.00 13.60
N ALA A 75 8.35 3.97 14.01
CA ALA A 75 7.98 3.65 15.39
C ALA A 75 8.28 2.19 15.75
N ASN A 76 7.90 1.25 14.87
CA ASN A 76 8.01 -0.17 15.17
C ASN A 76 9.36 -0.72 14.69
N ASN A 77 9.69 -0.53 13.42
CA ASN A 77 10.82 -1.21 12.78
C ASN A 77 12.20 -0.55 13.04
N TYR A 78 12.22 0.75 13.38
CA TYR A 78 13.47 1.45 13.73
C TYR A 78 13.68 1.58 15.25
N PHE A 79 12.64 1.99 15.99
CA PHE A 79 12.76 2.27 17.42
C PHE A 79 12.36 1.11 18.34
N SER A 80 11.20 0.50 18.15
CA SER A 80 10.66 -0.50 19.09
C SER A 80 11.28 -1.88 18.92
N ILE A 81 11.38 -2.35 17.69
CA ILE A 81 12.03 -3.59 17.27
C ILE A 81 13.16 -3.14 16.34
N PRO A 82 14.42 -3.02 16.81
CA PRO A 82 15.49 -2.33 16.10
C PRO A 82 16.05 -3.12 14.90
N LEU A 83 15.19 -3.65 14.04
CA LEU A 83 15.52 -4.46 12.86
C LEU A 83 16.46 -3.72 11.90
N ARG A 84 16.27 -2.41 11.76
CA ARG A 84 17.05 -1.56 10.84
C ARG A 84 18.11 -0.70 11.52
N ARG A 85 18.04 -0.53 12.84
CA ARG A 85 18.93 0.36 13.60
C ARG A 85 20.40 -0.09 13.60
N HIS A 86 20.64 -1.38 13.36
CA HIS A 86 21.99 -1.93 13.22
C HIS A 86 22.57 -1.77 11.80
N GLN A 87 21.74 -1.42 10.82
CA GLN A 87 22.11 -1.28 9.41
C GLN A 87 22.15 0.18 8.96
N TYR A 88 21.32 1.03 9.57
CA TYR A 88 21.12 2.43 9.20
C TYR A 88 21.16 3.33 10.43
N ASP A 89 21.84 4.47 10.30
CA ASP A 89 21.51 5.62 11.14
C ASP A 89 20.13 6.19 10.74
N LEU A 90 19.56 7.06 11.57
CA LEU A 90 18.19 7.53 11.34
C LEU A 90 18.06 8.31 10.01
N PRO A 91 18.99 9.23 9.65
CA PRO A 91 18.91 9.93 8.37
C PRO A 91 18.98 9.00 7.16
N SER A 92 19.89 8.02 7.14
CA SER A 92 19.99 7.06 6.03
C SER A 92 18.76 6.16 5.94
N TYR A 93 18.15 5.80 7.07
CA TYR A 93 16.90 5.04 7.08
C TYR A 93 15.72 5.85 6.51
N VAL A 94 15.60 7.12 6.88
CA VAL A 94 14.57 8.01 6.31
C VAL A 94 14.76 8.16 4.79
N ASN A 95 15.99 8.31 4.31
CA ASN A 95 16.27 8.35 2.86
C ASN A 95 15.88 7.06 2.14
N PHE A 96 16.13 5.91 2.77
CA PHE A 96 15.66 4.62 2.28
C PHE A 96 14.12 4.56 2.18
N LEU A 97 13.40 5.01 3.22
CA LEU A 97 11.94 5.04 3.22
C LEU A 97 11.37 5.97 2.16
N ILE A 98 11.95 7.16 1.96
CA ILE A 98 11.55 8.09 0.89
C ILE A 98 11.71 7.42 -0.47
N SER A 99 12.85 6.77 -0.72
CA SER A 99 13.11 6.06 -1.97
C SER A 99 12.10 4.94 -2.20
N SER A 100 11.76 4.18 -1.16
CA SER A 100 10.74 3.14 -1.20
C SER A 100 9.33 3.70 -1.46
N ALA A 101 8.98 4.84 -0.86
CA ALA A 101 7.70 5.51 -1.11
C ALA A 101 7.56 6.02 -2.56
N VAL A 102 8.64 6.61 -3.10
CA VAL A 102 8.68 7.04 -4.51
C VAL A 102 8.54 5.81 -5.42
N ASN A 103 9.26 4.72 -5.14
CA ASN A 103 9.14 3.51 -5.94
C ASN A 103 7.71 2.92 -5.90
N PHE A 104 7.09 2.84 -4.72
CA PHE A 104 5.72 2.38 -4.55
C PHE A 104 4.74 3.15 -5.45
N THR A 105 4.84 4.48 -5.47
CA THR A 105 3.98 5.34 -6.30
C THR A 105 4.27 5.27 -7.80
N MET A 106 5.49 4.88 -8.21
CA MET A 106 5.80 4.66 -9.62
C MET A 106 5.24 3.33 -10.14
N VAL A 107 5.24 2.28 -9.32
CA VAL A 107 4.62 1.00 -9.68
C VAL A 107 3.11 1.16 -9.80
N SER A 108 2.47 1.95 -8.92
CA SER A 108 1.02 2.20 -8.96
C SER A 108 0.54 3.06 -10.16
N ARG A 109 1.45 3.57 -11.00
CA ARG A 109 1.11 4.30 -12.23
C ARG A 109 0.98 3.41 -13.47
N ARG A 110 1.37 2.14 -13.36
CA ARG A 110 1.21 1.13 -14.42
C ARG A 110 -0.12 0.41 -14.24
#